data_AF-A0ABD0NAJ3-F1
#
_entry.id   AF-A0ABD0NAJ3-F1
#
_cell.length_a   1.000
_cell.length_b   1.000
_cell.length_c   1.000
_cell.angle_alpha   90.00
_cell.angle_beta   90.00
_cell.angle_gamma   90.00
#
_symmetry.space_group_name_H-M   'P 1'
#
loop_
_entity.id
_entity.type
_entity.pdbx_description
1 polymer ?
#
loop_
_entity_poly.entity_id
_entity_poly.type
_entity_poly.pdbx_seq_one_letter_code
_entity_poly.pdbx_strand_id
1 'polypeptide(L)'
;VPWNPEVDMCWHSLIGGESEECEPVWCDSEDPLFILYTSGSTGKPKGVLHTVSGYMLYTAATFKMVFDYHSDDVYWCTADIGWITGHSYITYGPLANGATSVL
;
A
#
# COMPACT_ATOMS: atom_id res chain seq x y z
N VAL A 1 -2.84 -21.99 11.84
CA VAL A 1 -3.21 -22.81 10.66
C VAL A 1 -2.05 -23.76 10.40
N PRO A 2 -2.28 -25.07 10.22
CA PRO A 2 -1.20 -26.00 9.90
C PRO A 2 -0.70 -25.78 8.46
N TRP A 3 0.59 -26.01 8.22
CA TRP A 3 1.19 -25.89 6.90
C TRP A 3 0.64 -26.95 5.95
N ASN A 4 0.18 -26.52 4.77
CA ASN A 4 -0.25 -27.39 3.69
C ASN A 4 0.77 -27.35 2.54
N PRO A 5 1.59 -28.39 2.33
CA PRO A 5 2.63 -28.39 1.31
C PRO A 5 2.10 -28.35 -0.14
N GLU A 6 0.81 -28.54 -0.37
CA GLU A 6 0.20 -28.44 -1.71
C GLU A 6 -0.05 -26.98 -2.15
N VAL A 7 -0.14 -26.04 -1.20
CA VAL A 7 -0.50 -24.63 -1.49
C VAL A 7 0.37 -23.61 -0.76
N ASP A 8 1.00 -23.98 0.35
CA ASP A 8 1.84 -23.09 1.14
C ASP A 8 3.29 -23.18 0.70
N MET A 9 3.90 -22.02 0.45
CA MET A 9 5.31 -21.88 0.05
C MET A 9 6.00 -20.84 0.93
N CYS A 10 7.26 -21.08 1.30
CA CYS A 10 8.02 -20.15 2.14
C CYS A 10 8.56 -19.01 1.28
N TRP A 11 8.28 -17.76 1.66
CA TRP A 11 8.77 -16.56 0.95
C TRP A 11 10.29 -16.60 0.70
N HIS A 12 11.09 -16.89 1.72
CA HIS A 12 12.56 -16.94 1.60
C HIS A 12 13.04 -17.94 0.55
N SER A 13 12.32 -19.04 0.37
CA SER A 13 12.63 -20.04 -0.67
C SER A 13 12.21 -19.57 -2.06
N LEU A 14 11.12 -18.80 -2.16
CA LEU A 14 10.61 -18.25 -3.41
C LEU A 14 11.49 -17.14 -3.97
N ILE A 15 11.98 -16.25 -3.11
CA ILE A 15 12.81 -15.11 -3.55
C ILE A 15 14.28 -15.49 -3.74
N GLY A 16 14.69 -16.69 -3.30
CA GLY A 16 16.08 -17.11 -3.31
C GLY A 16 16.61 -17.32 -4.73
N GLY A 17 17.43 -16.37 -5.21
CA GLY A 17 18.02 -16.43 -6.55
C GLY A 17 17.22 -15.71 -7.64
N GLU A 18 16.11 -15.06 -7.26
CA GLU A 18 15.40 -14.12 -8.14
C GLU A 18 16.22 -12.84 -8.35
N SER A 19 15.93 -12.13 -9.44
CA SER A 19 16.59 -10.85 -9.77
C SER A 19 16.25 -9.77 -8.74
N GLU A 20 17.24 -8.95 -8.38
CA GLU A 20 17.02 -7.71 -7.59
C GLU A 20 16.39 -6.60 -8.44
N GLU A 21 16.40 -6.75 -9.76
CA GLU A 21 15.80 -5.81 -10.72
C GLU A 21 14.55 -6.44 -11.36
N CYS A 22 13.46 -5.67 -11.38
CA CYS A 22 12.21 -6.03 -12.04
C CYS A 22 11.65 -4.78 -12.73
N GLU A 23 11.49 -4.83 -14.05
CA GLU A 23 10.93 -3.72 -14.81
C GLU A 23 9.46 -3.47 -14.41
N PRO A 24 9.06 -2.21 -14.16
CA PRO A 24 7.69 -1.90 -13.79
C PRO A 24 6.73 -2.17 -14.95
N VAL A 25 5.55 -2.69 -14.62
CA VAL A 25 4.45 -2.79 -15.58
C VAL A 25 3.87 -1.39 -15.79
N TRP A 26 3.69 -1.01 -17.06
CA TRP A 26 3.02 0.22 -17.43
C TRP A 26 1.50 0.06 -17.23
N CYS A 27 0.92 0.90 -16.38
CA CYS A 27 -0.50 0.89 -16.07
C CYS A 27 -1.18 2.16 -16.60
N ASP A 28 -2.43 2.04 -17.01
CA ASP A 28 -3.32 3.17 -17.28
C ASP A 28 -3.79 3.82 -15.96
N SER A 29 -4.24 5.08 -16.05
CA SER A 29 -4.72 5.84 -14.88
C SER A 29 -5.80 5.11 -14.08
N GLU A 30 -6.72 4.45 -14.80
CA GLU A 30 -7.90 3.79 -14.24
C GLU A 30 -7.69 2.30 -14.00
N ASP A 31 -6.46 1.79 -14.14
CA ASP A 31 -6.19 0.41 -13.79
C ASP A 31 -6.43 0.18 -12.28
N PRO A 32 -6.93 -1.00 -11.89
CA PRO A 32 -7.06 -1.39 -10.48
C PRO A 32 -5.72 -1.34 -9.74
N LEU A 33 -5.64 -0.58 -8.65
CA LEU A 33 -4.46 -0.56 -7.78
C LEU A 33 -4.61 -1.54 -6.60
N PHE A 34 -5.71 -1.44 -5.84
CA PHE A 34 -6.01 -2.38 -4.76
C PHE A 34 -7.49 -2.43 -4.43
N ILE A 35 -7.90 -3.51 -3.76
CA ILE A 35 -9.23 -3.66 -3.16
C ILE A 35 -9.06 -3.69 -1.64
N LEU A 36 -9.73 -2.78 -0.94
CA LEU A 36 -9.79 -2.77 0.52
C LEU A 36 -11.20 -3.06 1.00
N TYR A 37 -11.35 -4.11 1.80
CA TYR A 37 -12.64 -4.46 2.38
C TYR A 37 -12.96 -3.59 3.59
N THR A 38 -14.18 -3.05 3.62
CA THR A 38 -14.70 -2.26 4.74
C THR A 38 -16.04 -2.81 5.24
N SER A 39 -16.33 -2.58 6.52
CA SER A 39 -17.61 -2.93 7.13
C SER A 39 -18.74 -2.12 6.49
N GLY A 40 -19.66 -2.79 5.80
CA GLY A 40 -20.88 -2.17 5.28
C GLY A 40 -22.00 -2.14 6.33
N SER A 41 -22.93 -1.20 6.21
CA SER A 41 -24.08 -1.07 7.13
C SER A 41 -25.11 -2.21 7.04
N THR A 42 -25.06 -3.06 6.00
CA THR A 42 -26.12 -4.03 5.68
C THR A 42 -25.63 -5.48 5.49
N GLY A 43 -24.53 -5.89 6.13
CA GLY A 43 -24.11 -7.30 6.13
C GLY A 43 -22.65 -7.53 5.69
N LYS A 44 -22.45 -8.19 4.55
CA LYS A 44 -21.10 -8.60 4.09
C LYS A 44 -20.18 -7.39 3.85
N PRO A 45 -18.88 -7.48 4.18
CA PRO A 45 -17.91 -6.45 3.84
C PRO A 45 -17.93 -6.12 2.35
N LYS A 46 -17.78 -4.82 2.03
CA LYS A 46 -17.72 -4.33 0.64
C LYS A 46 -16.27 -4.11 0.26
N GLY A 47 -15.86 -4.61 -0.91
CA GLY A 47 -14.54 -4.35 -1.48
C GLY A 47 -14.53 -3.01 -2.19
N VAL A 48 -13.84 -2.03 -1.63
CA VAL A 48 -13.65 -0.71 -2.25
C VAL A 48 -12.44 -0.79 -3.17
N LEU A 49 -12.63 -0.49 -4.45
CA LEU A 49 -11.57 -0.45 -5.45
C LEU A 49 -11.01 0.98 -5.54
N HIS A 50 -9.68 1.10 -5.51
CA HIS A 50 -8.96 2.32 -5.86
C HIS A 50 -8.16 2.11 -7.14
N THR A 51 -8.13 3.12 -8.02
CA THR A 51 -7.37 3.11 -9.27
C THR A 51 -6.02 3.82 -9.12
N VAL A 52 -5.09 3.57 -10.04
CA VAL A 52 -3.66 3.98 -9.92
C VAL A 52 -3.49 5.49 -9.75
N SER A 53 -3.72 6.29 -10.80
CA SER A 53 -3.23 7.69 -10.79
C SER A 53 -3.98 8.58 -9.81
N GLY A 54 -5.31 8.46 -9.75
CA GLY A 54 -6.13 9.28 -8.86
C GLY A 54 -5.78 9.06 -7.39
N TYR A 55 -5.61 7.80 -6.96
CA TYR A 55 -5.28 7.47 -5.59
C TYR A 55 -3.84 7.88 -5.22
N MET A 56 -2.87 7.59 -6.09
CA MET A 56 -1.47 7.96 -5.88
C MET A 56 -1.30 9.48 -5.78
N LEU A 57 -1.92 10.23 -6.68
CA LEU A 57 -1.85 11.70 -6.66
C LEU A 57 -2.51 12.26 -5.40
N TYR A 58 -3.69 11.76 -5.04
CA TYR A 58 -4.41 12.22 -3.84
C TYR A 58 -3.57 12.01 -2.58
N THR A 59 -3.07 10.80 -2.36
CA THR A 59 -2.29 10.46 -1.16
C THR A 59 -0.96 11.20 -1.10
N ALA A 60 -0.26 11.35 -2.23
CA ALA A 60 0.98 12.13 -2.28
C ALA A 60 0.74 13.62 -1.98
N ALA A 61 -0.31 14.21 -2.57
CA ALA A 61 -0.63 15.62 -2.38
C ALA A 61 -1.11 15.90 -0.95
N THR A 62 -2.02 15.10 -0.40
CA THR A 62 -2.49 15.30 0.97
C THR A 62 -1.40 14.99 1.99
N PHE A 63 -0.55 14.00 1.74
CA PHE A 63 0.60 13.75 2.61
C PHE A 63 1.48 15.00 2.73
N LYS A 64 1.87 15.57 1.58
CA LYS A 64 2.71 16.76 1.55
C LYS A 64 2.04 17.98 2.16
N MET A 65 0.78 18.25 1.82
CA MET A 65 0.12 19.51 2.17
C MET A 65 -0.57 19.50 3.54
N VAL A 66 -1.11 18.35 3.98
CA VAL A 66 -1.89 18.26 5.23
C VAL A 66 -0.98 17.98 6.41
N PHE A 67 0.01 17.10 6.25
CA PHE A 67 1.01 16.83 7.28
C PHE A 67 2.19 17.79 7.22
N ASP A 68 2.20 18.71 6.25
CA ASP A 68 3.27 19.70 6.04
C ASP A 68 4.65 19.04 5.98
N TYR A 69 4.75 17.92 5.26
CA TYR A 69 5.94 17.09 5.23
C TYR A 69 7.11 17.81 4.53
N HIS A 70 8.26 17.81 5.21
CA HIS A 70 9.55 18.28 4.70
C HIS A 70 10.55 17.13 4.62
N SER A 71 11.56 17.25 3.74
CA SER A 71 12.50 16.16 3.42
C SER A 71 13.25 15.57 4.63
N ASP A 72 13.43 16.37 5.67
CA ASP A 72 14.21 15.99 6.85
C ASP A 72 13.33 15.39 7.96
N ASP A 73 12.01 15.32 7.76
CA ASP A 73 11.08 14.74 8.71
C ASP A 73 11.14 13.21 8.72
N VAL A 74 10.98 12.64 9.91
CA VAL A 74 10.66 11.22 10.11
C VAL A 74 9.18 11.11 10.44
N TYR A 75 8.42 10.50 9.53
CA TYR A 75 6.98 10.38 9.66
C TYR A 75 6.60 9.12 10.46
N TRP A 76 5.57 9.23 11.31
CA TRP A 76 5.06 8.09 12.06
C TRP A 76 3.53 8.07 12.05
N CYS A 77 2.97 7.00 11.49
CA CYS A 77 1.55 6.68 11.58
C CYS A 77 1.40 5.36 12.34
N THR A 78 0.63 5.37 13.43
CA THR A 78 0.39 4.20 14.28
C THR A 78 -0.75 3.31 13.78
N ALA A 79 -1.24 3.52 12.56
CA ALA A 79 -2.26 2.67 11.98
C ALA A 79 -1.68 1.29 11.61
N ASP A 80 -2.56 0.36 11.29
CA ASP A 80 -2.17 -0.91 10.67
C ASP A 80 -2.41 -0.84 9.16
N ILE A 81 -1.60 -1.57 8.38
CA ILE A 81 -1.67 -1.60 6.91
C ILE A 81 -3.00 -2.18 6.41
N GLY A 82 -3.74 -2.94 7.21
CA GLY A 82 -5.08 -3.42 6.90
C GLY A 82 -6.18 -2.35 6.90
N TRP A 83 -5.87 -1.10 7.27
CA TRP A 83 -6.79 0.03 7.22
C TRP A 83 -6.43 1.02 6.12
N ILE A 84 -7.40 1.83 5.69
CA ILE A 84 -7.18 2.85 4.65
C ILE A 84 -6.13 3.89 5.07
N THR A 85 -6.03 4.18 6.37
CA THR A 85 -4.97 5.06 6.90
C THR A 85 -3.59 4.46 6.69
N GLY A 86 -3.43 3.14 6.86
CA GLY A 86 -2.16 2.46 6.61
C GLY A 86 -1.80 2.46 5.12
N HIS A 87 -2.74 2.15 4.23
CA HIS A 87 -2.51 2.25 2.79
C HIS A 87 -2.08 3.67 2.40
N SER A 88 -2.88 4.67 2.76
CA SER A 88 -2.67 6.05 2.33
C SER A 88 -1.44 6.70 2.97
N TYR A 89 -1.21 6.45 4.26
CA TYR A 89 -0.30 7.26 5.06
C TYR A 89 0.79 6.47 5.80
N ILE A 90 0.82 5.14 5.75
CA ILE A 90 2.06 4.39 6.08
C ILE A 90 2.86 4.15 4.79
N THR A 91 2.17 3.74 3.71
CA THR A 91 2.80 3.30 2.48
C THR A 91 2.76 4.35 1.37
N TYR A 92 1.62 4.57 0.71
CA TYR A 92 1.58 5.24 -0.59
C TYR A 92 1.98 6.73 -0.53
N GLY A 93 1.35 7.53 0.34
CA GLY A 93 1.64 8.96 0.47
C GLY A 93 3.09 9.27 0.88
N PRO A 94 3.61 8.67 1.97
CA PRO A 94 4.99 8.89 2.40
C PRO A 94 6.02 8.43 1.36
N LEU A 95 5.90 7.21 0.83
CA LEU A 95 6.87 6.68 -0.14
C LEU A 95 6.84 7.46 -1.46
N ALA A 96 5.67 7.90 -1.93
CA ALA A 96 5.55 8.75 -3.11
C ALA A 96 6.21 10.14 -2.92
N ASN A 97 6.37 10.60 -1.68
CA ASN A 97 7.09 11.83 -1.35
C ASN A 97 8.55 11.59 -0.91
N GLY A 98 9.04 10.36 -0.94
CA GLY A 98 10.40 10.02 -0.51
C GLY A 98 10.63 10.11 1.00
N ALA A 99 9.57 9.99 1.80
CA ALA A 99 9.66 10.14 3.25
C ALA A 99 10.35 8.96 3.93
N THR A 100 11.05 9.25 5.03
CA THR A 100 11.47 8.24 5.99
C THR A 100 10.33 8.01 6.97
N SER A 101 9.88 6.76 7.10
CA SER A 101 8.74 6.41 7.95
C SER A 101 9.07 5.33 8.97
N VAL A 102 8.40 5.37 10.11
CA VAL A 102 8.37 4.27 11.09
C VAL A 102 7.28 3.28 10.68
N LEU A 103 7.66 2.01 10.53
CA LEU A 103 6.79 0.85 10.26
C LEU A 103 6.62 0.00 11.52
#